data_AF-A0A7K3YY10-F1
#
_entry.id   AF-A0A7K3YY10-F1
#
_cell.length_a   1.000
_cell.length_b   1.000
_cell.length_c   1.000
_cell.angle_alpha   90.00
_cell.angle_beta   90.00
_cell.angle_gamma   90.00
#
_symmetry.space_group_name_H-M   'P 1'
#
loop_
_entity.id
_entity.type
_entity.pdbx_description
1 polymer ?
#
loop_
_entity_poly.entity_id
_entity_poly.type
_entity_poly.pdbx_seq_one_letter_code
_entity_poly.pdbx_strand_id
1 'polypeptide(L)'
;MQIEERLKELKEKINDKVPSGINVTQVEFEGPELVIYTDDPKRFADEADLIRILARDLRKRIVVRPTILEDPEKAYNDIKAVVPETAGITDIFFDADTGEVLIEAEKPGVVIGKNGTTLRDITRHIGWTPKVVR
;
A
#
# COMPACT_ATOMS: atom_id res chain seq x y z
N MET A 1 -10.96 -9.30 23.83
CA MET A 1 -10.04 -10.31 24.40
C MET A 1 -9.37 -11.19 23.35
N GLN A 2 -9.98 -12.24 22.79
CA GLN A 2 -9.23 -13.17 21.91
C GLN A 2 -8.74 -12.56 20.58
N ILE A 3 -9.46 -11.57 20.02
CA ILE A 3 -9.08 -10.88 18.78
C ILE A 3 -7.95 -9.87 19.02
N GLU A 4 -8.02 -9.08 20.10
CA GLU A 4 -7.00 -8.08 20.44
C GLU A 4 -5.65 -8.75 20.74
N GLU A 5 -5.67 -9.88 21.47
CA GLU A 5 -4.45 -10.69 21.70
C GLU A 5 -3.88 -11.22 20.38
N ARG A 6 -4.73 -11.74 19.49
CA ARG A 6 -4.35 -12.15 18.12
C ARG A 6 -3.71 -11.02 17.32
N LEU A 7 -4.29 -9.83 17.35
CA LEU A 7 -3.77 -8.66 16.63
C LEU A 7 -2.44 -8.19 17.23
N LYS A 8 -2.29 -8.26 18.55
CA LYS A 8 -1.04 -7.96 19.23
C LYS A 8 0.08 -8.94 18.83
N GLU A 9 -0.20 -10.25 18.84
CA GLU A 9 0.74 -11.27 18.37
C GLU A 9 1.15 -11.07 16.90
N LEU A 10 0.19 -10.68 16.04
CA LEU A 10 0.46 -10.39 14.63
C LEU A 10 1.33 -9.14 14.49
N LYS A 11 1.03 -8.08 15.23
CA LYS A 11 1.83 -6.86 15.25
C LYS A 11 3.27 -7.13 15.70
N GLU A 12 3.47 -7.94 16.74
CA GLU A 12 4.80 -8.36 17.20
C GLU A 12 5.56 -9.12 16.09
N LYS A 13 4.93 -10.11 15.45
CA LYS A 13 5.53 -10.85 14.33
C LYS A 13 5.85 -9.98 13.11
N ILE A 14 5.05 -8.95 12.86
CA ILE A 14 5.31 -7.97 11.80
C ILE A 14 6.53 -7.14 12.17
N ASN A 15 6.58 -6.60 13.39
CA ASN A 15 7.70 -5.78 13.87
C ASN A 15 9.04 -6.53 13.87
N ASP A 16 9.06 -7.84 14.13
CA ASP A 16 10.27 -8.67 14.05
C ASP A 16 10.89 -8.73 12.63
N LYS A 17 10.08 -8.44 11.60
CA LYS A 17 10.47 -8.49 10.19
C LYS A 17 10.64 -7.12 9.54
N VAL A 18 9.95 -6.12 10.07
CA VAL A 18 10.02 -4.75 9.57
C VAL A 18 11.37 -4.15 9.99
N PRO A 19 12.18 -3.63 9.05
CA PRO A 19 13.46 -3.01 9.37
C PRO A 19 13.33 -1.84 10.35
N SER A 20 14.39 -1.60 11.12
CA SER A 20 14.49 -0.45 12.02
C SER A 20 14.31 0.86 11.25
N GLY A 21 13.41 1.72 11.70
CA GLY A 21 13.11 3.01 11.05
C GLY A 21 11.83 3.02 10.21
N ILE A 22 11.08 1.91 10.18
CA ILE A 22 9.71 1.87 9.67
C ILE A 22 8.78 1.62 10.86
N ASN A 23 7.83 2.52 11.09
CA ASN A 23 6.91 2.40 12.21
C ASN A 23 5.55 1.80 11.79
N VAL A 24 5.11 0.80 12.55
CA VAL A 24 3.78 0.17 12.41
C VAL A 24 2.90 0.65 13.55
N THR A 25 1.98 1.55 13.25
CA THR A 25 1.11 2.18 14.24
C THR A 25 0.05 1.19 14.72
N GLN A 26 -0.60 0.46 13.80
CA GLN A 26 -1.70 -0.42 14.11
C GLN A 26 -1.82 -1.57 13.11
N VAL A 27 -2.46 -2.66 13.54
CA VAL A 27 -2.75 -3.83 12.71
C VAL A 27 -4.19 -4.23 12.96
N GLU A 28 -4.99 -4.34 11.91
CA GLU A 28 -6.41 -4.68 12.00
C GLU A 28 -6.82 -5.71 10.96
N PHE A 29 -7.96 -6.37 11.22
CA PHE A 29 -8.64 -7.17 10.20
C PHE A 29 -9.77 -6.36 9.59
N GLU A 30 -9.67 -6.09 8.29
CA GLU A 30 -10.72 -5.45 7.52
C GLU A 30 -11.22 -6.39 6.44
N GLY A 31 -12.38 -6.99 6.69
CA GLY A 31 -12.92 -8.05 5.84
C GLY A 31 -11.93 -9.24 5.72
N PRO A 32 -11.49 -9.61 4.50
CA PRO A 32 -10.53 -10.69 4.30
C PRO A 32 -9.06 -10.26 4.44
N GLU A 33 -8.79 -8.97 4.66
CA GLU A 33 -7.45 -8.38 4.62
C GLU A 33 -6.90 -8.12 6.02
N LEU A 34 -5.59 -8.32 6.18
CA LEU A 34 -4.81 -7.85 7.33
C LEU A 34 -4.23 -6.48 6.95
N VAL A 35 -4.76 -5.43 7.54
CA VAL A 35 -4.36 -4.05 7.27
C VAL A 35 -3.25 -3.65 8.24
N ILE A 36 -2.16 -3.13 7.71
CA ILE A 36 -1.02 -2.60 8.46
C ILE A 36 -1.03 -1.09 8.29
N TYR A 37 -1.30 -0.36 9.36
CA TYR A 37 -1.24 1.09 9.40
C TYR A 37 0.18 1.56 9.70
N THR A 38 0.65 2.56 8.96
CA THR A 38 1.99 3.13 9.08
C THR A 38 1.99 4.62 8.78
N ASP A 39 2.82 5.37 9.51
CA ASP A 39 3.20 6.76 9.22
C ASP A 39 4.39 6.86 8.24
N ASP A 40 5.00 5.73 7.87
CA ASP A 40 6.13 5.62 6.94
C ASP A 40 5.79 4.82 5.66
N PRO A 41 4.67 5.10 4.94
CA PRO A 41 4.22 4.29 3.80
C PRO A 41 5.26 4.25 2.66
N LYS A 42 6.02 5.32 2.47
CA LYS A 42 7.06 5.42 1.45
C LYS A 42 8.25 4.49 1.74
N ARG A 43 8.66 4.39 3.00
CA ARG A 43 9.72 3.46 3.42
C ARG A 43 9.26 2.01 3.35
N PHE A 44 7.99 1.76 3.66
CA PHE A 44 7.37 0.45 3.39
C PHE A 44 7.44 0.07 1.90
N ALA A 45 7.25 1.04 1.00
CA ALA A 45 7.40 0.83 -0.43
C ALA A 45 8.87 0.64 -0.86
N ASP A 46 9.85 1.20 -0.14
CA ASP A 46 11.28 0.94 -0.42
C ASP A 46 11.66 -0.52 -0.23
N GLU A 47 11.00 -1.21 0.71
CA GLU A 47 11.28 -2.59 1.07
C GLU A 47 10.62 -3.58 0.10
N ALA A 48 11.35 -3.85 -0.99
CA ALA A 48 10.84 -4.51 -2.18
C ALA A 48 10.22 -5.90 -1.97
N ASP A 49 10.60 -6.62 -0.93
CA ASP A 49 10.10 -7.96 -0.66
C ASP A 49 9.30 -8.07 0.65
N LEU A 50 9.22 -7.01 1.43
CA LEU A 50 8.68 -7.05 2.80
C LEU A 50 7.22 -7.50 2.81
N ILE A 51 6.35 -6.87 2.01
CA ILE A 51 4.92 -7.25 1.94
C ILE A 51 4.78 -8.72 1.50
N ARG A 52 5.60 -9.17 0.54
CA ARG A 52 5.57 -10.55 0.02
C ARG A 52 6.01 -11.56 1.08
N ILE A 53 7.06 -11.24 1.83
CA ILE A 53 7.57 -12.06 2.94
C ILE A 53 6.52 -12.14 4.05
N LEU A 54 5.97 -11.01 4.47
CA LEU A 54 4.93 -10.95 5.50
C LEU A 54 3.69 -11.76 5.08
N ALA A 55 3.22 -11.59 3.83
CA ALA A 55 2.05 -12.31 3.34
C ALA A 55 2.27 -13.83 3.31
N ARG A 56 3.46 -14.27 2.90
CA ARG A 56 3.85 -15.70 2.88
C ARG A 56 3.90 -16.28 4.29
N ASP A 57 4.51 -15.57 5.22
CA ASP A 57 4.78 -16.08 6.57
C ASP A 57 3.53 -16.05 7.44
N LEU A 58 2.70 -15.01 7.32
CA LEU A 58 1.44 -14.88 8.04
C LEU A 58 0.29 -15.64 7.37
N ARG A 59 0.44 -16.02 6.09
CA ARG A 59 -0.61 -16.63 5.24
C ARG A 59 -1.88 -15.79 5.22
N LYS A 60 -1.72 -14.47 5.07
CA LYS A 60 -2.80 -13.47 5.03
C LYS A 60 -2.62 -12.57 3.81
N ARG A 61 -3.73 -12.02 3.32
CA ARG A 61 -3.70 -10.93 2.34
C ARG A 61 -3.38 -9.66 3.10
N ILE A 62 -2.27 -9.02 2.76
CA ILE A 62 -1.77 -7.85 3.49
C ILE A 62 -1.98 -6.61 2.64
N VAL A 63 -2.50 -5.56 3.28
CA VAL A 63 -2.59 -4.21 2.72
C VAL A 63 -1.88 -3.28 3.68
N VAL A 64 -1.05 -2.39 3.15
CA VAL A 64 -0.42 -1.33 3.93
C VAL A 64 -1.24 -0.06 3.70
N ARG A 65 -1.56 0.67 4.77
CA ARG A 65 -2.29 1.94 4.69
C ARG A 65 -1.51 3.05 5.38
N PRO A 66 -1.41 4.22 4.74
CA PRO A 66 -0.83 5.39 5.38
C PRO A 66 -1.76 5.92 6.48
N THR A 67 -1.19 6.41 7.58
CA THR A 67 -1.91 7.26 8.55
C THR A 67 -1.76 8.75 8.24
N ILE A 68 -0.80 9.10 7.37
CA ILE A 68 -0.52 10.47 6.94
C ILE A 68 -0.62 10.51 5.41
N LEU A 69 -1.52 11.34 4.90
CA LEU A 69 -1.80 11.46 3.48
C LEU A 69 -1.12 12.70 2.89
N GLU A 70 -0.52 12.54 1.71
CA GLU A 70 -0.14 13.70 0.91
C GLU A 70 -1.37 14.34 0.26
N ASP A 71 -1.23 15.60 -0.14
CA ASP A 71 -2.25 16.33 -0.87
C ASP A 71 -2.68 15.56 -2.15
N PRO A 72 -3.99 15.32 -2.35
CA PRO A 72 -4.49 14.60 -3.52
C PRO A 72 -4.12 15.23 -4.87
N GLU A 73 -4.09 16.56 -4.98
CA GLU A 73 -3.73 17.22 -6.24
C GLU A 73 -2.26 17.00 -6.59
N LYS A 74 -1.39 17.07 -5.58
CA LYS A 74 0.03 16.74 -5.76
C LYS A 74 0.20 15.26 -6.15
N ALA A 75 -0.45 14.36 -5.42
CA ALA A 75 -0.39 12.92 -5.69
C ALA A 75 -0.90 12.58 -7.11
N TYR A 76 -1.94 13.26 -7.59
CA TYR A 76 -2.48 13.08 -8.93
C TYR A 76 -1.43 13.38 -10.01
N ASN A 77 -0.70 14.49 -9.87
CA ASN A 77 0.35 14.88 -10.81
C ASN A 77 1.52 13.88 -10.79
N ASP A 78 1.92 13.44 -9.60
CA ASP A 78 3.00 12.45 -9.44
C ASP A 78 2.61 11.09 -10.04
N ILE A 79 1.36 10.64 -9.89
CA ILE A 79 0.87 9.40 -10.53
C ILE A 79 0.98 9.51 -12.06
N LYS A 80 0.55 10.62 -12.65
CA LYS A 80 0.64 10.83 -14.11
C LYS A 80 2.08 10.88 -14.61
N ALA A 81 3.02 11.33 -13.79
CA ALA A 81 4.44 11.37 -14.14
C ALA A 81 5.09 9.97 -14.05
N VAL A 82 4.68 9.14 -13.10
CA VAL A 82 5.22 7.79 -12.89
C VAL A 82 4.63 6.77 -13.86
N VAL A 83 3.32 6.88 -14.16
CA VAL A 83 2.61 5.90 -15.00
C VAL A 83 2.76 6.26 -16.47
N PRO A 84 3.21 5.35 -17.34
CA PRO A 84 3.31 5.60 -18.77
C PRO A 84 1.95 5.91 -19.40
N GLU A 85 1.89 6.90 -20.31
CA GLU A 85 0.66 7.24 -21.06
C GLU A 85 0.01 6.04 -21.76
N THR A 86 0.84 5.07 -22.18
CA THR A 86 0.38 3.80 -22.80
C THR A 86 -0.54 2.95 -21.92
N ALA A 87 -0.58 3.20 -20.61
CA ALA A 87 -1.51 2.56 -19.68
C ALA A 87 -2.97 2.97 -19.92
N GLY A 88 -3.20 4.15 -20.50
CA GLY A 88 -4.52 4.70 -20.75
C GLY A 88 -5.31 4.93 -19.45
N ILE A 89 -4.77 5.75 -18.54
CA ILE A 89 -5.51 6.13 -17.32
C ILE A 89 -6.77 6.90 -17.74
N THR A 90 -7.93 6.42 -17.31
CA THR A 90 -9.24 7.04 -17.56
C THR A 90 -9.63 7.95 -16.42
N ASP A 91 -9.43 7.50 -15.18
CA ASP A 91 -9.79 8.27 -13.98
C ASP A 91 -8.91 7.93 -12.76
N ILE A 92 -8.87 8.83 -11.79
CA ILE A 92 -8.16 8.67 -10.51
C ILE A 92 -9.03 9.21 -9.39
N PHE A 93 -9.37 8.35 -8.43
CA PHE A 93 -10.17 8.71 -7.26
C PHE A 93 -9.39 8.51 -5.96
N PHE A 94 -9.40 9.49 -5.08
CA PHE A 94 -8.78 9.42 -3.76
C PHE A 94 -9.82 9.13 -2.70
N ASP A 95 -9.60 8.07 -1.93
CA ASP A 95 -10.38 7.73 -0.74
C ASP A 95 -9.55 8.07 0.50
N ALA A 96 -9.86 9.22 1.10
CA ALA A 96 -9.16 9.71 2.28
C ALA A 96 -9.47 8.89 3.55
N ASP A 97 -10.58 8.17 3.58
CA ASP A 97 -10.94 7.35 4.75
C ASP A 97 -10.06 6.11 4.85
N THR A 98 -9.67 5.55 3.70
CA THR A 98 -8.81 4.36 3.61
C THR A 98 -7.36 4.69 3.25
N GLY A 99 -7.06 5.93 2.83
CA GLY A 99 -5.76 6.31 2.30
C GLY A 99 -5.42 5.62 0.99
N GLU A 100 -6.44 5.22 0.24
CA GLU A 100 -6.33 4.52 -1.03
C GLU A 100 -6.51 5.47 -2.21
N VAL A 101 -5.83 5.19 -3.31
CA VAL A 101 -6.06 5.85 -4.59
C VAL A 101 -6.47 4.82 -5.63
N LEU A 102 -7.69 4.94 -6.14
CA LEU A 102 -8.21 4.10 -7.20
C LEU A 102 -7.77 4.68 -8.55
N ILE A 103 -7.01 3.91 -9.31
CA ILE A 103 -6.53 4.27 -10.65
C ILE A 103 -7.26 3.38 -11.65
N GLU A 104 -8.13 3.99 -12.45
CA GLU A 104 -8.80 3.33 -13.56
C GLU A 104 -7.94 3.46 -14.82
N ALA A 105 -7.67 2.33 -15.46
CA ALA A 105 -6.85 2.32 -16.66
C ALA A 105 -7.28 1.23 -17.64
N GLU A 106 -7.23 1.53 -18.94
CA GLU A 106 -7.50 0.55 -20.00
C GLU A 106 -6.58 -0.68 -19.89
N LYS A 107 -5.31 -0.46 -19.50
CA LYS A 107 -4.29 -1.48 -19.33
C LYS A 107 -3.73 -1.49 -17.90
N PRO A 108 -4.45 -2.09 -16.93
CA PRO A 108 -4.02 -2.15 -15.52
C PRO A 108 -2.64 -2.77 -15.33
N GLY A 109 -2.29 -3.77 -16.14
CA GLY A 109 -0.98 -4.43 -16.06
C GLY A 109 0.20 -3.50 -16.29
N VAL A 110 0.02 -2.41 -17.06
CA VAL A 110 1.05 -1.39 -17.29
C VAL A 110 1.22 -0.49 -16.05
N VAL A 111 0.11 -0.12 -15.41
CA VAL A 111 0.11 0.65 -14.14
C VAL A 111 0.73 -0.17 -13.00
N ILE A 112 0.47 -1.48 -12.96
CA ILE A 112 1.02 -2.40 -11.96
C ILE A 112 2.54 -2.58 -12.16
N GLY A 113 2.97 -2.74 -13.42
CA GLY A 113 4.35 -3.03 -13.76
C GLY A 113 4.75 -4.48 -13.44
N LYS A 114 5.97 -4.86 -13.83
CA LYS A 114 6.46 -6.23 -13.62
C LYS A 114 6.64 -6.49 -12.13
N ASN A 115 6.00 -7.52 -11.57
CA ASN A 115 6.03 -7.82 -10.13
C ASN A 115 5.59 -6.65 -9.22
N GLY A 116 4.76 -5.72 -9.72
CA GLY A 116 4.28 -4.59 -8.93
C GLY A 116 5.28 -3.44 -8.77
N THR A 117 6.32 -3.37 -9.59
CA THR A 117 7.34 -2.31 -9.49
C THR A 117 6.76 -0.91 -9.63
N THR A 118 5.89 -0.69 -10.62
CA THR A 118 5.31 0.63 -10.88
C THR A 118 4.32 1.01 -9.78
N LEU A 119 3.50 0.05 -9.31
CA LEU A 119 2.62 0.23 -8.14
C LEU A 119 3.40 0.70 -6.90
N ARG A 120 4.57 0.11 -6.68
CA ARG A 120 5.46 0.47 -5.58
C ARG A 120 6.10 1.83 -5.77
N ASP A 121 6.53 2.14 -6.99
CA ASP A 121 7.09 3.45 -7.31
C ASP A 121 6.02 4.54 -7.09
N ILE A 122 4.76 4.30 -7.44
CA ILE A 122 3.65 5.20 -7.11
C ILE A 122 3.61 5.42 -5.59
N THR A 123 3.48 4.36 -4.78
CA THR A 123 3.43 4.50 -3.30
C THR A 123 4.66 5.21 -2.73
N ARG A 124 5.85 4.94 -3.27
CA ARG A 124 7.10 5.61 -2.85
C ARG A 124 7.04 7.12 -3.08
N HIS A 125 6.44 7.57 -4.18
CA HIS A 125 6.35 8.99 -4.49
C HIS A 125 5.24 9.68 -3.69
N ILE A 126 4.05 9.07 -3.62
CA ILE A 126 2.85 9.76 -3.12
C ILE A 126 2.42 9.36 -1.70
N GLY A 127 2.89 8.22 -1.18
CA GLY A 127 2.51 7.70 0.14
C GLY A 127 1.10 7.08 0.24
N TRP A 128 0.22 7.35 -0.72
CA TRP A 128 -1.08 6.68 -0.86
C TRP A 128 -0.94 5.20 -1.25
N THR A 129 -1.98 4.41 -0.94
CA THR A 129 -2.06 3.00 -1.32
C THR A 129 -2.83 2.85 -2.66
N PRO A 130 -2.14 2.64 -3.78
CA PRO A 130 -2.77 2.52 -5.08
C PRO A 130 -3.52 1.19 -5.26
N LYS A 131 -4.75 1.29 -5.75
CA LYS A 131 -5.54 0.18 -6.27
C LYS A 131 -5.85 0.41 -7.73
N VAL A 132 -5.52 -0.56 -8.57
CA VAL A 132 -5.70 -0.45 -10.02
C VAL A 132 -6.88 -1.30 -10.45
N VAL A 133 -7.77 -0.70 -11.20
CA VAL A 133 -8.92 -1.38 -11.83
C VAL A 133 -8.96 -1.08 -13.32
N ARG A 134 -9.80 -1.81 -14.04
CA ARG A 134 -10.04 -1.62 -15.48
C ARG A 134 -11.30 -0.79 -15.68
#